data_AF-A0A5C6DIP1-F1
#
_entry.id   AF-A0A5C6DIP1-F1
#
_cell.length_a   1.000
_cell.length_b   1.000
_cell.length_c   1.000
_cell.angle_alpha   90.00
_cell.angle_beta   90.00
_cell.angle_gamma   90.00
#
_symmetry.space_group_name_H-M   'P 1'
#
loop_
_entity.id
_entity.type
_entity.pdbx_description
1 polymer ?
#
loop_
_entity_poly.entity_id
_entity_poly.type
_entity_poly.pdbx_seq_one_letter_code
_entity_poly.pdbx_strand_id
1 'polypeptide(L)'
;MLLSLQTAVVPLFTINTEALFEETGLPLAIMGMFVVFSALLILIFCVSMLPRAMVLLDKFMPATPHHGAAKPKPKPKKKEAKAAKAVADVGGVSEEIAVVIAAAVAQVMDQPHRIVRTRQLTAAELAWTLQGRIRHHASHKLKPQGR
;
A
#
# COMPACT_ATOMS: atom_id res chain seq x y z
N MET A 1 19.54 49.81 51.31
CA MET A 1 19.11 48.45 50.95
C MET A 1 17.66 48.50 50.51
N LEU A 2 17.42 48.42 49.21
CA LEU A 2 16.18 47.94 48.57
C LEU A 2 16.48 47.96 47.07
N LEU A 3 17.08 46.87 46.59
CA LEU A 3 17.32 46.63 45.17
C LEU A 3 15.95 46.58 44.48
N SER A 4 15.68 47.57 43.64
CA SER A 4 14.66 47.45 42.59
C SER A 4 15.05 46.27 41.70
N LEU A 5 14.38 45.14 41.91
CA LEU A 5 14.35 44.00 41.00
C LEU A 5 13.71 44.47 39.70
N GLN A 6 14.54 45.03 38.82
CA GLN A 6 14.22 45.30 37.44
C GLN A 6 14.10 43.94 36.74
N THR A 7 12.90 43.38 36.77
CA THR A 7 12.53 42.20 35.97
C THR A 7 12.66 42.58 34.50
N ALA A 8 13.85 42.35 33.95
CA ALA A 8 14.10 42.34 32.52
C ALA A 8 13.27 41.20 31.91
N VAL A 9 12.05 41.53 31.50
CA VAL A 9 11.26 40.68 30.61
C VAL A 9 11.97 40.76 29.27
N VAL A 10 12.90 39.83 29.02
CA VAL A 10 13.52 39.65 27.71
C VAL A 10 12.42 39.08 26.80
N PRO A 11 11.97 39.80 25.75
CA PRO A 11 11.06 39.22 24.78
C PRO A 11 11.84 38.16 23.98
N LEU A 12 11.75 36.90 24.40
CA LEU A 12 12.52 35.78 23.85
C LEU A 12 12.11 35.43 22.39
N PHE A 13 11.00 35.99 21.90
CA PHE A 13 10.56 35.85 20.51
C PHE A 13 9.90 37.15 20.00
N THR A 14 10.72 38.10 19.55
CA THR A 14 10.26 39.07 18.55
C THR A 14 10.20 38.35 17.21
N ILE A 15 9.03 37.80 16.87
CA ILE A 15 8.76 37.28 15.53
C ILE A 15 8.76 38.49 14.60
N ASN A 16 9.93 38.77 14.00
CA ASN A 16 10.12 39.84 13.03
C ASN A 16 9.39 39.45 11.73
N THR A 17 8.07 39.58 11.73
CA THR A 17 7.25 39.39 10.53
C THR A 17 7.60 40.41 9.44
N GLU A 18 8.22 41.55 9.81
CA GLU A 18 8.71 42.54 8.83
C GLU A 18 9.78 41.97 7.89
N ALA A 19 10.69 41.12 8.39
CA ALA A 19 11.69 40.45 7.55
C ALA A 19 11.08 39.43 6.57
N LEU A 20 9.83 39.02 6.79
CA LEU A 20 9.08 38.13 5.90
C LEU A 20 8.38 38.89 4.75
N PHE A 21 8.11 40.19 4.95
CA PHE A 21 7.39 41.07 4.03
C PHE A 21 8.29 42.10 3.32
N GLU A 22 9.57 42.21 3.68
CA GLU A 22 10.57 42.87 2.82
C GLU A 22 10.62 42.17 1.45
N GLU A 23 10.76 42.95 0.38
CA GLU A 23 10.64 42.58 -1.05
C GLU A 23 11.38 41.29 -1.47
N THR A 24 12.37 40.84 -0.69
CA THR A 24 13.17 39.63 -0.93
C THR A 24 12.70 38.38 -0.15
N GLY A 25 11.94 38.52 0.94
CA GLY A 25 11.56 37.39 1.80
C GLY A 25 10.50 36.48 1.19
N LEU A 26 9.45 37.08 0.61
CA LEU A 26 8.35 36.36 -0.03
C LEU A 26 8.79 35.52 -1.26
N PRO A 27 9.57 36.05 -2.23
CA PRO A 27 10.07 35.23 -3.34
C PRO A 27 11.03 34.13 -2.87
N LEU A 28 11.85 34.39 -1.85
CA LEU A 28 12.75 33.38 -1.28
C LEU A 28 11.98 32.21 -0.65
N ALA A 29 10.88 32.50 0.06
CA ALA A 29 10.00 31.47 0.64
C ALA A 29 9.29 30.65 -0.45
N ILE A 30 8.79 31.29 -1.50
CA ILE A 30 8.12 30.60 -2.62
C ILE A 30 9.12 29.70 -3.37
N MET A 31 10.32 30.19 -3.66
CA MET A 31 11.37 29.41 -4.30
C MET A 31 11.81 28.22 -3.43
N GLY A 32 11.97 28.44 -2.11
CA GLY A 32 12.26 27.38 -1.16
C GLY A 32 11.17 26.30 -1.13
N MET A 33 9.90 26.71 -1.08
CA MET A 33 8.77 25.78 -1.10
C MET A 33 8.74 24.96 -2.40
N PHE A 34 8.98 25.58 -3.55
CA PHE A 34 9.07 24.89 -4.84
C PHE A 34 10.19 23.86 -4.89
N VAL A 35 11.38 24.21 -4.40
CA VAL A 35 12.54 23.31 -4.37
C VAL A 35 12.26 22.11 -3.46
N VAL A 36 11.73 22.33 -2.27
CA VAL A 36 11.39 21.26 -1.32
C VAL A 36 10.32 20.35 -1.91
N PHE A 37 9.27 20.92 -2.51
CA PHE A 37 8.20 20.15 -3.12
C PHE A 37 8.71 19.31 -4.30
N SER A 38 9.55 19.88 -5.16
CA SER A 38 10.19 19.18 -6.29
C SER A 38 11.09 18.05 -5.80
N ALA A 39 11.94 18.30 -4.80
CA ALA A 39 12.83 17.29 -4.23
C ALA A 39 12.05 16.09 -3.66
N LEU A 40 10.96 16.36 -2.93
CA LEU A 40 10.10 15.30 -2.38
C LEU A 40 9.38 14.51 -3.49
N LEU A 41 8.88 15.18 -4.53
CA LEU A 41 8.29 14.50 -5.69
C LEU A 41 9.28 13.61 -6.42
N ILE A 42 10.50 14.10 -6.67
CA ILE A 42 11.58 13.34 -7.31
C ILE A 42 11.95 12.13 -6.44
N LEU A 43 12.07 12.31 -5.13
CA LEU A 43 12.36 11.22 -4.20
C LEU A 43 11.29 10.13 -4.25
N ILE A 44 10.01 10.50 -4.14
CA ILE A 44 8.87 9.56 -4.22
C ILE A 44 8.85 8.85 -5.58
N PHE A 45 9.12 9.60 -6.65
CA PHE A 45 9.21 9.05 -8.00
C PHE A 45 10.35 8.03 -8.12
N CYS A 46 11.55 8.33 -7.61
CA CYS A 46 12.68 7.42 -7.59
C CYS A 46 12.37 6.14 -6.81
N VAL A 47 11.80 6.25 -5.60
CA VAL A 47 11.40 5.08 -4.79
C VAL A 47 10.35 4.24 -5.52
N SER A 48 9.43 4.87 -6.24
CA SER A 48 8.40 4.18 -7.04
C SER A 48 8.95 3.57 -8.33
N MET A 49 10.02 4.15 -8.88
CA MET A 49 10.65 3.71 -10.11
C MET A 49 11.58 2.52 -9.88
N LEU A 50 12.19 2.38 -8.70
CA LEU A 50 13.03 1.23 -8.32
C LEU A 50 12.38 -0.16 -8.58
N PRO A 51 11.17 -0.46 -8.07
CA PRO A 51 10.52 -1.75 -8.32
C PRO A 51 10.14 -1.93 -9.79
N ARG A 52 9.76 -0.84 -10.49
CA ARG A 52 9.46 -0.89 -11.94
C ARG A 52 10.71 -1.10 -12.79
N ALA A 53 11.83 -0.50 -12.40
CA ALA A 53 13.11 -0.64 -13.06
C ALA A 53 13.66 -2.05 -12.90
N MET A 54 13.53 -2.68 -11.73
CA MET A 54 13.89 -4.10 -11.55
C MET A 54 13.07 -5.03 -12.46
N VAL A 55 11.75 -4.80 -12.55
CA VAL A 55 10.88 -5.60 -13.43
C VAL A 55 11.19 -5.38 -14.93
N LEU A 56 11.62 -4.17 -15.32
CA LEU A 56 12.07 -3.90 -16.68
C LEU A 56 13.46 -4.49 -16.95
N LEU A 57 14.40 -4.41 -16.00
CA LEU A 57 15.73 -4.99 -16.15
C LEU A 57 15.67 -6.53 -16.25
N ASP A 58 14.82 -7.19 -15.48
CA ASP A 58 14.56 -8.64 -15.61
C ASP A 58 14.00 -9.01 -16.99
N LYS A 59 13.34 -8.07 -17.67
CA LYS A 59 12.84 -8.26 -19.05
C LYS A 59 13.88 -7.98 -20.12
N PHE A 60 14.83 -7.06 -19.90
CA PHE A 60 15.81 -6.62 -20.91
C PHE A 60 17.19 -7.30 -20.79
N MET A 61 17.58 -7.76 -19.60
CA MET A 61 18.74 -8.63 -19.39
C MET A 61 18.29 -9.88 -18.64
N PRO A 62 17.89 -10.96 -19.34
CA PRO A 62 17.92 -12.30 -18.75
C PRO A 62 19.39 -12.70 -18.61
N ALA A 63 20.10 -12.10 -17.64
CA ALA A 63 21.38 -12.60 -17.21
C ALA A 63 21.15 -13.98 -16.60
N THR A 64 21.75 -14.95 -17.27
CA THR A 64 21.74 -16.37 -16.99
C THR A 64 21.97 -16.63 -15.49
N PRO A 65 21.27 -17.62 -14.91
CA PRO A 65 21.04 -17.75 -13.48
C PRO A 65 22.29 -18.29 -12.78
N HIS A 66 22.60 -17.74 -11.60
CA HIS A 66 23.43 -18.44 -10.62
C HIS A 66 22.63 -18.72 -9.35
N HIS A 67 21.57 -19.51 -9.53
CA HIS A 67 21.39 -20.72 -8.73
C HIS A 67 21.06 -21.87 -9.70
N GLY A 68 22.03 -22.77 -9.85
CA GLY A 68 21.89 -24.17 -10.29
C GLY A 68 20.82 -24.52 -11.32
N ALA A 69 21.22 -24.53 -12.59
CA ALA A 69 20.98 -25.59 -13.57
C ALA A 69 19.59 -26.29 -13.63
N ALA A 70 18.82 -25.96 -14.66
CA ALA A 70 18.57 -26.86 -15.80
C ALA A 70 17.23 -26.56 -16.50
N LYS A 71 17.31 -26.01 -17.72
CA LYS A 71 16.37 -26.28 -18.81
C LYS A 71 17.25 -26.71 -20.00
N PRO A 72 16.86 -27.69 -20.84
CA PRO A 72 15.69 -27.52 -21.69
C PRO A 72 14.80 -28.76 -21.96
N LYS A 73 13.52 -28.46 -22.22
CA LYS A 73 12.42 -29.21 -22.88
C LYS A 73 12.80 -30.47 -23.69
N PRO A 74 11.97 -31.54 -23.77
CA PRO A 74 10.62 -31.48 -24.37
C PRO A 74 9.51 -32.39 -23.74
N LYS A 75 8.24 -32.18 -24.13
CA LYS A 75 7.09 -33.12 -23.98
C LYS A 75 7.50 -34.56 -24.44
N PRO A 76 6.88 -35.70 -24.02
CA PRO A 76 5.48 -35.90 -23.59
C PRO A 76 5.23 -36.96 -22.46
N LYS A 77 3.98 -37.02 -21.99
CA LYS A 77 3.23 -38.18 -21.45
C LYS A 77 3.86 -39.12 -20.38
N LYS A 78 3.18 -39.08 -19.22
CA LYS A 78 2.60 -40.21 -18.46
C LYS A 78 3.45 -40.86 -17.35
N LYS A 79 2.73 -41.11 -16.26
CA LYS A 79 2.95 -42.00 -15.11
C LYS A 79 3.75 -41.44 -13.94
N GLU A 80 2.98 -40.85 -13.02
CA GLU A 80 2.85 -41.31 -11.63
C GLU A 80 4.12 -41.86 -10.96
N ALA A 81 4.64 -41.10 -10.00
CA ALA A 81 5.01 -41.63 -8.70
C ALA A 81 4.93 -40.49 -7.67
N LYS A 82 4.10 -40.73 -6.65
CA LYS A 82 3.82 -39.87 -5.51
C LYS A 82 5.08 -39.19 -4.93
N ALA A 83 5.07 -37.87 -4.88
CA ALA A 83 5.81 -37.11 -3.89
C ALA A 83 4.81 -36.15 -3.23
N ALA A 84 4.79 -36.17 -1.90
CA ALA A 84 3.74 -35.64 -1.06
C ALA A 84 3.37 -34.19 -1.42
N LYS A 85 2.08 -34.01 -1.73
CA LYS A 85 1.39 -32.72 -1.81
C LYS A 85 1.45 -32.12 -0.40
N ALA A 86 2.53 -31.39 -0.09
CA ALA A 86 2.49 -30.41 0.98
C ALA A 86 1.43 -29.41 0.54
N VAL A 87 0.24 -29.54 1.11
CA VAL A 87 -0.86 -28.61 0.89
C VAL A 87 -0.31 -27.25 1.28
N ALA A 88 0.04 -26.42 0.29
CA ALA A 88 0.55 -25.09 0.52
C ALA A 88 -0.63 -24.28 1.06
N ASP A 89 -0.77 -24.30 2.38
CA ASP A 89 -1.77 -23.53 3.09
C ASP A 89 -1.41 -22.07 2.94
N VAL A 90 -2.14 -21.37 2.07
CA VAL A 90 -2.02 -19.93 1.96
C VAL A 90 -2.85 -19.38 3.11
N GLY A 91 -2.18 -19.08 4.24
CA GLY A 91 -2.72 -18.39 5.41
C GLY A 91 -4.03 -18.97 5.96
N GLY A 92 -4.11 -20.29 6.15
CA GLY A 92 -5.27 -21.00 6.67
C GLY A 92 -6.34 -21.34 5.63
N VAL A 93 -6.03 -21.24 4.34
CA VAL A 93 -6.90 -21.60 3.23
C VAL A 93 -6.18 -22.56 2.29
N SER A 94 -6.83 -23.70 2.00
CA SER A 94 -6.33 -24.68 1.03
C SER A 94 -6.06 -24.02 -0.33
N GLU A 95 -4.94 -24.39 -0.95
CA GLU A 95 -4.52 -23.89 -2.26
C GLU A 95 -5.63 -24.02 -3.32
N GLU A 96 -6.42 -25.09 -3.27
CA GLU A 96 -7.54 -25.33 -4.17
C GLU A 96 -8.59 -24.22 -4.06
N ILE A 97 -8.87 -23.76 -2.84
CA ILE A 97 -9.82 -22.66 -2.59
C ILE A 97 -9.21 -21.33 -3.02
N ALA A 98 -7.92 -21.11 -2.76
CA ALA A 98 -7.24 -19.89 -3.17
C ALA A 98 -7.22 -19.72 -4.71
N VAL A 99 -7.01 -20.80 -5.45
CA VAL A 99 -7.05 -20.78 -6.93
C VAL A 99 -8.45 -20.48 -7.44
N VAL A 100 -9.49 -21.05 -6.84
CA VAL A 100 -10.89 -20.76 -7.20
C VAL A 100 -11.22 -19.28 -6.94
N ILE A 101 -10.79 -18.73 -5.80
CA ILE A 101 -10.97 -17.31 -5.48
C ILE A 101 -10.23 -16.44 -6.51
N ALA A 102 -8.97 -16.75 -6.82
CA ALA A 102 -8.19 -15.99 -7.80
C ALA A 102 -8.83 -16.01 -9.19
N ALA A 103 -9.36 -17.17 -9.62
CA ALA A 103 -10.09 -17.30 -10.88
C ALA A 103 -11.40 -16.51 -10.88
N ALA A 104 -12.17 -16.56 -9.79
CA ALA A 104 -13.41 -15.79 -9.67
C ALA A 104 -13.15 -14.27 -9.70
N VAL A 105 -12.10 -13.81 -8.99
CA VAL A 105 -11.69 -12.39 -9.02
C VAL A 105 -11.21 -11.99 -10.40
N ALA A 106 -10.47 -12.86 -11.09
CA ALA A 106 -10.02 -12.58 -12.45
C ALA A 106 -11.18 -12.42 -13.43
N GLN A 107 -12.27 -13.16 -13.25
CA GLN A 107 -13.48 -13.04 -14.05
C GLN A 107 -14.27 -11.75 -13.76
N VAL A 108 -14.27 -11.27 -12.51
CA VAL A 108 -15.00 -10.05 -12.12
C VAL A 108 -14.25 -8.78 -12.51
N MET A 109 -12.91 -8.83 -12.48
CA MET A 109 -12.04 -7.67 -12.66
C MET A 109 -11.36 -7.63 -14.04
N ASP A 110 -11.67 -8.59 -14.92
CA ASP A 110 -11.10 -8.79 -16.27
C ASP A 110 -9.55 -8.77 -16.33
N GLN A 111 -8.87 -9.08 -15.22
CA GLN A 111 -7.41 -9.07 -15.10
C GLN A 111 -6.91 -10.19 -14.18
N PRO A 112 -5.71 -10.76 -14.42
CA PRO A 112 -5.15 -11.79 -13.55
C PRO A 112 -4.68 -11.21 -12.21
N HIS A 113 -5.21 -11.73 -11.10
CA HIS A 113 -4.88 -11.29 -9.74
C HIS A 113 -4.15 -12.39 -8.95
N ARG A 114 -3.16 -12.02 -8.14
CA ARG A 114 -2.40 -12.92 -7.25
C ARG A 114 -2.77 -12.68 -5.79
N ILE A 115 -3.19 -13.73 -5.09
CA ILE A 115 -3.43 -13.68 -3.64
C ILE A 115 -2.08 -13.70 -2.93
N VAL A 116 -1.75 -12.62 -2.21
CA VAL A 116 -0.48 -12.47 -1.48
C VAL A 116 -0.60 -12.94 -0.03
N ARG A 117 -1.75 -12.68 0.60
CA ARG A 117 -1.99 -13.01 2.00
C ARG A 117 -3.48 -13.23 2.25
N THR A 118 -3.79 -14.27 2.99
CA THR A 118 -5.09 -14.54 3.61
C THR A 118 -4.92 -14.42 5.12
N ARG A 119 -5.98 -13.98 5.79
CA ARG A 119 -6.05 -13.86 7.25
C ARG A 119 -7.44 -14.32 7.67
N GLN A 120 -7.49 -15.14 8.72
CA GLN A 120 -8.76 -15.49 9.36
C GLN A 120 -9.31 -14.26 10.08
N LEU A 121 -10.57 -13.93 9.82
CA LEU A 121 -11.22 -12.78 10.45
C LEU A 121 -11.44 -13.06 11.94
N THR A 122 -11.20 -12.05 12.76
CA THR A 122 -11.54 -12.08 14.19
C THR A 122 -13.05 -12.01 14.40
N ALA A 123 -13.53 -12.43 15.57
CA ALA A 123 -14.97 -12.40 15.88
C ALA A 123 -15.58 -10.99 15.76
N ALA A 124 -14.83 -9.95 16.10
CA ALA A 124 -15.25 -8.56 15.93
C ALA A 124 -15.39 -8.16 14.45
N GLU A 125 -14.43 -8.56 13.60
CA GLU A 125 -14.49 -8.32 12.15
C GLU A 125 -15.64 -9.10 11.51
N LEU A 126 -15.92 -10.33 11.96
CA LEU A 126 -17.09 -11.10 11.52
C LEU A 126 -18.41 -10.41 11.89
N ALA A 127 -18.53 -9.92 13.12
CA ALA A 127 -19.71 -9.17 13.57
C ALA A 127 -19.93 -7.90 12.73
N TRP A 128 -18.85 -7.21 12.35
CA TRP A 128 -18.92 -6.06 11.44
C TRP A 128 -19.46 -6.44 10.06
N THR A 129 -18.95 -7.53 9.45
CA THR A 129 -19.47 -7.99 8.13
C THR A 129 -20.92 -8.43 8.19
N LEU A 130 -21.35 -9.07 9.30
CA LEU A 130 -22.73 -9.48 9.50
C LEU A 130 -23.65 -8.28 9.66
N GLN A 131 -23.25 -7.29 10.45
CA GLN A 131 -23.98 -6.04 10.62
C GLN A 131 -24.10 -5.27 9.29
N GLY A 132 -23.01 -5.15 8.53
CA GLY A 132 -23.04 -4.53 7.21
C GLY A 132 -24.02 -5.22 6.26
N ARG A 133 -24.06 -6.55 6.27
CA ARG A 133 -24.99 -7.35 5.48
C ARG A 133 -26.44 -7.14 5.91
N ILE A 134 -26.73 -7.18 7.21
CA ILE A 134 -28.08 -6.93 7.75
C ILE A 134 -28.54 -5.52 7.35
N ARG A 135 -27.68 -4.51 7.51
CA ARG A 135 -27.98 -3.12 7.14
C ARG A 135 -28.21 -2.94 5.65
N HIS A 136 -27.45 -3.64 4.81
CA HIS A 136 -27.64 -3.64 3.36
C HIS A 136 -28.92 -4.36 2.94
N HIS A 137 -29.33 -5.45 3.60
CA HIS A 137 -30.63 -6.08 3.31
C HIS A 137 -31.81 -5.29 3.87
N ALA A 138 -31.63 -4.63 5.02
CA ALA A 138 -32.64 -3.81 5.66
C ALA A 138 -32.88 -2.47 4.95
N SER A 139 -31.91 -1.94 4.20
CA SER A 139 -32.13 -0.72 3.41
C SER A 139 -33.12 -0.94 2.25
N HIS A 140 -33.35 -2.19 1.83
CA HIS A 140 -34.23 -2.51 0.71
C HIS A 140 -35.70 -2.78 1.11
N LYS A 141 -36.06 -2.77 2.39
CA LYS A 141 -37.45 -2.80 2.89
C LYS A 141 -37.51 -1.95 4.16
N LEU A 142 -38.32 -0.90 4.26
CA LEU A 142 -39.75 -0.97 4.54
C LEU A 142 -40.39 0.41 4.28
N LYS A 143 -41.36 0.50 3.37
CA LYS A 143 -42.43 1.51 3.50
C LYS A 143 -43.59 0.77 4.17
N PRO A 144 -43.83 0.94 5.49
CA PRO A 144 -45.06 0.44 6.08
C PRO A 144 -46.22 1.20 5.42
N GLN A 145 -47.02 0.51 4.62
CA GLN A 145 -48.26 1.05 4.11
C GLN A 145 -49.19 1.15 5.32
N GLY A 146 -49.53 2.40 5.68
CA GLY A 146 -50.15 2.77 6.94
C GLY A 146 -51.39 1.94 7.27
N ARG A 147 -51.50 1.66 8.57
CA ARG A 147 -52.74 1.27 9.22
C ARG A 147 -53.42 2.52 9.74
#